data_AF-A0A022QTE7-F1
#
_entry.id   AF-A0A022QTE7-F1
#
_cell.length_a   1.000
_cell.length_b   1.000
_cell.length_c   1.000
_cell.angle_alpha   90.00
_cell.angle_beta   90.00
_cell.angle_gamma   90.00
#
_symmetry.space_group_name_H-M   'P 1'
#
loop_
_entity.id
_entity.type
_entity.pdbx_description
1 polymer ?
#
loop_
_entity_poly.entity_id
_entity_poly.type
_entity_poly.pdbx_seq_one_letter_code
_entity_poly.pdbx_strand_id
1 'polypeptide(L)'
;MNWKLLNHDMPLFAVADNRCPRCGKGNADRLKSSSFELFKYLVFDERSDRLFVVSRRVKIHRGPNGYHDYSFPYQTVGFVVDQIIVLPGGDDGEKKKELRRMDGNLDGMSFFIGAKGHGFVVVPNEDNYNGHVEPNCIYFTDSHQLTPRPWSKKKVSCGGHDIGIFNYENSTFSPCYYPRDLQSARKMNPAPTWFTPSSSFLSSVA
;
A
#
# COMPACT_ATOMS: atom_id res chain seq x y z
N MET A 1 -11.50 -11.24 20.89
CA MET A 1 -12.00 -11.56 19.53
C MET A 1 -11.01 -12.47 18.85
N ASN A 2 -11.45 -13.66 18.44
CA ASN A 2 -10.59 -14.74 17.93
C ASN A 2 -10.68 -14.78 16.40
N TRP A 3 -9.75 -14.14 15.71
CA TRP A 3 -9.75 -14.06 14.25
C TRP A 3 -9.06 -15.31 13.67
N LYS A 4 -9.85 -16.33 13.31
CA LYS A 4 -9.36 -17.42 12.46
C LYS A 4 -9.08 -16.87 11.06
N LEU A 5 -7.89 -17.16 10.56
CA LEU A 5 -7.44 -16.87 9.20
C LEU A 5 -8.44 -17.42 8.18
N LEU A 6 -9.17 -16.52 7.53
CA LEU A 6 -9.99 -16.82 6.35
C LEU A 6 -9.06 -16.99 5.15
N ASN A 7 -8.63 -18.22 4.92
CA ASN A 7 -8.13 -18.66 3.62
C ASN A 7 -9.29 -19.27 2.82
N HIS A 8 -9.29 -18.91 1.54
CA HIS A 8 -10.05 -19.43 0.41
C HIS A 8 -11.48 -18.92 0.20
N ASP A 9 -11.65 -18.38 -1.02
CA ASP A 9 -12.85 -18.13 -1.80
C ASP A 9 -13.76 -16.96 -1.40
N MET A 10 -13.33 -15.75 -1.76
CA MET A 10 -14.23 -14.62 -2.04
C MET A 10 -14.26 -14.37 -3.56
N PRO A 11 -15.25 -14.90 -4.30
CA PRO A 11 -15.44 -14.61 -5.71
C PRO A 11 -16.27 -13.34 -5.85
N LEU A 12 -15.67 -12.17 -5.65
CA LEU A 12 -16.49 -10.95 -5.64
C LEU A 12 -15.72 -9.68 -5.94
N PHE A 13 -15.00 -9.60 -7.07
CA PHE A 13 -14.64 -8.29 -7.61
C PHE A 13 -14.69 -8.28 -9.13
N ALA A 14 -15.55 -7.40 -9.65
CA ALA A 14 -15.64 -7.01 -11.04
C ALA A 14 -14.25 -6.68 -11.61
N VAL A 15 -14.09 -7.00 -12.89
CA VAL A 15 -12.93 -6.71 -13.75
C VAL A 15 -12.34 -5.35 -13.37
N ALA A 16 -11.17 -5.37 -12.72
CA ALA A 16 -10.40 -4.16 -12.48
C ALA A 16 -10.14 -3.50 -13.83
N ASP A 17 -10.65 -2.29 -14.03
CA ASP A 17 -10.33 -1.51 -15.22
C ASP A 17 -8.80 -1.27 -15.21
N ASN A 18 -8.10 -1.97 -16.11
CA ASN A 18 -6.65 -1.93 -16.26
C ASN A 18 -6.14 -0.61 -16.87
N ARG A 19 -7.02 0.38 -17.06
CA ARG A 19 -6.67 1.68 -17.64
C ARG A 19 -6.14 2.63 -16.57
N CYS A 20 -4.87 2.99 -16.73
CA CYS A 20 -4.23 4.15 -16.12
C CYS A 20 -4.96 5.43 -16.59
N PRO A 21 -5.66 6.19 -15.72
CA PRO A 21 -6.44 7.34 -16.15
C PRO A 21 -5.59 8.55 -16.60
N ARG A 22 -4.26 8.53 -16.40
CA ARG A 22 -3.36 9.67 -16.68
C ARG A 22 -2.19 9.36 -17.63
N CYS A 23 -2.20 8.22 -18.30
CA CYS A 23 -1.19 7.90 -19.29
C CYS A 23 -1.56 8.61 -20.61
N GLY A 24 -0.78 9.61 -21.00
CA GLY A 24 -1.09 10.56 -22.07
C GLY A 24 -1.48 9.94 -23.42
N LYS A 25 -2.38 10.64 -24.13
CA LYS A 25 -2.80 10.31 -25.50
C LYS A 25 -1.60 10.44 -26.46
N GLY A 26 -0.99 9.31 -26.81
CA GLY A 26 0.04 9.23 -27.84
C GLY A 26 0.11 7.83 -28.43
N ASN A 27 -0.29 7.72 -29.70
CA ASN A 27 -0.20 6.57 -30.60
C ASN A 27 -0.77 5.22 -30.15
N ALA A 28 -1.89 4.86 -30.78
CA ALA A 28 -2.78 3.76 -30.48
C ALA A 28 -2.27 2.34 -30.84
N ASP A 29 -1.02 2.15 -31.27
CA ASP A 29 -0.52 0.84 -31.71
C ASP A 29 0.86 0.51 -31.12
N ARG A 30 0.93 0.19 -29.81
CA ARG A 30 1.98 -0.71 -29.25
C ARG A 30 1.91 -1.06 -27.75
N LEU A 31 0.84 -0.78 -26.99
CA LEU A 31 0.77 -1.27 -25.62
C LEU A 31 0.20 -2.69 -25.56
N LYS A 32 1.07 -3.70 -25.71
CA LYS A 32 0.86 -4.96 -24.99
C LYS A 32 0.69 -4.59 -23.52
N SER A 33 -0.54 -4.73 -23.02
CA SER A 33 -0.95 -4.52 -21.63
C SER A 33 0.16 -4.95 -20.69
N SER A 34 0.85 -4.00 -20.05
CA SER A 34 1.73 -4.35 -18.95
C SER A 34 0.81 -4.70 -17.78
N SER A 35 0.50 -5.98 -17.63
CA SER A 35 -0.25 -6.47 -16.48
C SER A 35 0.50 -6.07 -15.20
N PHE A 36 -0.25 -5.58 -14.22
CA PHE A 36 0.25 -5.32 -12.88
C PHE A 36 -0.30 -6.42 -11.98
N GLU A 37 0.48 -6.84 -10.99
CA GLU A 37 -0.08 -7.60 -9.88
C GLU A 37 -0.58 -6.64 -8.79
N LEU A 38 -1.64 -7.06 -8.09
CA LEU A 38 -2.29 -6.28 -7.05
C LEU A 38 -2.12 -6.97 -5.70
N PHE A 39 -1.53 -6.25 -4.76
CA PHE A 39 -1.44 -6.67 -3.36
C PHE A 39 -2.38 -5.81 -2.54
N LYS A 40 -3.36 -6.46 -1.90
CA LYS A 40 -4.42 -5.77 -1.17
C LYS A 40 -4.11 -5.74 0.32
N TYR A 41 -4.36 -4.59 0.93
CA TYR A 41 -4.24 -4.35 2.36
C TYR A 41 -5.57 -3.81 2.86
N LEU A 42 -6.02 -4.35 3.99
CA LEU A 42 -7.15 -3.78 4.71
C LEU A 42 -6.63 -2.72 5.67
N VAL A 43 -7.07 -1.48 5.52
CA VAL A 43 -6.61 -0.35 6.34
C VAL A 43 -7.79 0.21 7.11
N PHE A 44 -7.64 0.30 8.43
CA PHE A 44 -8.70 0.80 9.31
C PHE A 44 -8.26 2.10 9.97
N ASP A 45 -9.13 3.11 9.91
CA ASP A 45 -9.04 4.30 10.72
C ASP A 45 -9.92 4.12 11.95
N GLU A 46 -9.29 3.85 13.09
CA GLU A 46 -9.98 3.63 14.36
C GLU A 46 -10.75 4.87 14.84
N ARG A 47 -10.35 6.08 14.43
CA ARG A 47 -10.94 7.33 14.93
C ARG A 47 -12.25 7.66 14.24
N SER A 48 -12.26 7.53 12.92
CA SER A 48 -13.42 7.87 12.09
C SER A 48 -14.29 6.65 11.76
N ASP A 49 -13.91 5.45 12.24
CA ASP A 49 -14.54 4.16 11.93
C ASP A 49 -14.64 3.90 10.41
N ARG A 50 -13.61 4.34 9.68
CA ARG A 50 -13.54 4.19 8.22
C ARG A 50 -12.67 3.00 7.86
N LEU A 51 -13.15 2.19 6.92
CA LEU A 51 -12.45 1.03 6.42
C LEU A 51 -12.05 1.23 4.95
N PHE A 52 -10.83 0.86 4.60
CA PHE A 52 -10.28 1.05 3.26
C PHE A 52 -9.61 -0.23 2.74
N VAL A 53 -9.65 -0.41 1.43
CA VAL A 53 -8.83 -1.36 0.70
C VAL A 53 -7.76 -0.58 -0.06
N VAL A 54 -6.51 -0.83 0.30
CA VAL A 54 -5.37 -0.30 -0.46
C VAL A 54 -4.86 -1.39 -1.37
N SER A 55 -4.85 -1.13 -2.67
CA SER A 55 -4.29 -2.02 -3.69
C SER A 55 -2.94 -1.47 -4.16
N ARG A 56 -1.85 -2.12 -3.75
CA ARG A 56 -0.50 -1.85 -4.26
C ARG A 56 -0.36 -2.48 -5.64
N ARG A 57 0.04 -1.68 -6.62
CA ARG A 57 0.37 -2.11 -7.97
C ARG A 57 1.85 -2.44 -8.04
N VAL A 58 2.18 -3.63 -8.51
CA VAL A 58 3.56 -4.05 -8.75
C VAL A 58 3.75 -4.56 -10.16
N LYS A 59 4.93 -4.34 -10.73
CA LYS A 59 5.39 -5.01 -11.95
C LYS A 59 6.47 -6.00 -11.58
N ILE A 60 6.28 -7.26 -11.92
CA ILE A 60 7.31 -8.30 -11.77
C ILE A 60 8.41 -8.10 -12.83
N HIS A 61 9.64 -8.49 -12.49
CA HIS A 61 10.79 -8.48 -13.42
C HIS A 61 11.05 -7.11 -14.05
N ARG A 62 10.96 -6.04 -13.25
CA ARG A 62 11.28 -4.68 -13.68
C ARG A 62 12.40 -4.09 -12.81
N GLY A 63 13.44 -3.58 -13.47
CA GLY A 63 14.53 -2.85 -12.84
C GLY A 63 14.23 -1.35 -12.62
N PRO A 64 15.18 -0.57 -12.05
CA PRO A 64 14.98 0.80 -11.57
C PRO A 64 14.46 1.83 -12.58
N ASN A 65 14.60 1.59 -13.88
CA ASN A 65 14.11 2.49 -14.93
C ASN A 65 12.96 1.87 -15.73
N GLY A 66 12.30 0.87 -15.14
CA GLY A 66 11.19 0.18 -15.76
C GLY A 66 11.59 -0.67 -16.96
N TYR A 67 12.85 -1.07 -17.13
CA TYR A 67 13.24 -2.08 -18.13
C TYR A 67 12.93 -3.49 -17.61
N HIS A 68 12.59 -4.42 -18.51
CA HIS A 68 12.29 -5.80 -18.13
C HIS A 68 13.59 -6.55 -17.86
N ASP A 69 13.72 -7.13 -16.67
CA ASP A 69 14.90 -7.88 -16.26
C ASP A 69 14.50 -8.89 -15.17
N TYR A 70 14.69 -10.17 -15.50
CA TYR A 70 14.38 -11.30 -14.63
C TYR A 70 15.21 -11.32 -13.35
N SER A 71 16.31 -10.56 -13.27
CA SER A 71 17.11 -10.44 -12.05
C SER A 71 16.46 -9.59 -10.96
N PHE A 72 15.42 -8.82 -11.30
CA PHE A 72 14.62 -8.07 -10.33
C PHE A 72 13.34 -8.84 -9.99
N PRO A 73 12.97 -8.94 -8.70
CA PRO A 73 11.76 -9.65 -8.32
C PRO A 73 10.52 -8.83 -8.72
N TYR A 74 10.43 -7.58 -8.30
CA TYR A 74 9.32 -6.69 -8.65
C TYR A 74 9.67 -5.22 -8.39
N GLN A 75 8.85 -4.31 -8.92
CA GLN A 75 8.88 -2.88 -8.65
C GLN A 75 7.48 -2.40 -8.27
N THR A 76 7.38 -1.64 -7.17
CA THR A 76 6.15 -0.91 -6.84
C THR A 76 6.00 0.30 -7.76
N VAL A 77 4.83 0.43 -8.39
CA VAL A 77 4.57 1.47 -9.40
C VAL A 77 3.40 2.37 -9.07
N GLY A 78 2.66 2.07 -7.99
CA GLY A 78 1.64 2.95 -7.46
C GLY A 78 0.64 2.22 -6.56
N PHE A 79 -0.37 2.97 -6.14
CA PHE A 79 -1.41 2.50 -5.24
C PHE A 79 -2.77 2.97 -5.71
N VAL A 80 -3.80 2.25 -5.31
CA VAL A 80 -5.21 2.60 -5.46
C VAL A 80 -5.88 2.41 -4.11
N VAL A 81 -6.67 3.38 -3.68
CA VAL A 81 -7.38 3.32 -2.41
C VAL A 81 -8.87 3.42 -2.65
N ASP A 82 -9.61 2.45 -2.14
CA ASP A 82 -11.07 2.42 -2.15
C ASP A 82 -11.58 2.38 -0.70
N GLN A 83 -12.47 3.30 -0.32
CA GLN A 83 -13.17 3.24 0.96
C GLN A 83 -14.33 2.26 0.87
N ILE A 84 -14.47 1.39 1.88
CA ILE A 84 -15.64 0.54 2.08
C ILE A 84 -16.67 1.34 2.87
N ILE A 85 -17.85 1.53 2.28
CA ILE A 85 -19.01 2.16 2.91
C ILE A 85 -20.04 1.06 3.18
N VAL A 86 -20.40 0.88 4.44
CA VAL A 86 -21.44 -0.07 4.85
C VAL A 86 -22.71 0.73 5.13
N LEU A 87 -23.70 0.56 4.27
CA LEU A 87 -24.99 1.22 4.41
C LEU A 87 -25.92 0.35 5.26
N PRO A 88 -26.83 0.96 6.04
CA PRO A 88 -27.91 0.22 6.68
C PRO A 88 -28.69 -0.56 5.63
N GLY A 89 -29.04 -1.80 5.95
CA GLY A 89 -29.90 -2.62 5.09
C GLY A 89 -31.31 -2.05 5.04
N GLY A 90 -32.02 -2.33 3.93
CA GLY A 90 -33.47 -2.12 3.88
C GLY A 90 -34.21 -3.13 4.76
N ASP A 91 -35.51 -3.28 4.52
CA ASP A 91 -36.40 -4.13 5.34
C ASP A 91 -35.94 -5.60 5.46
N ASP A 92 -35.12 -6.08 4.51
CA ASP A 92 -34.59 -7.45 4.47
C ASP A 92 -33.34 -7.66 5.37
N GLY A 93 -32.84 -6.61 6.04
CA GLY A 93 -31.72 -6.69 6.99
C GLY A 93 -30.33 -6.90 6.37
N GLU A 94 -30.22 -7.11 5.05
CA GLU A 94 -28.92 -7.22 4.36
C GLU A 94 -28.23 -5.86 4.26
N LYS A 95 -27.05 -5.74 4.88
CA LYS A 95 -26.21 -4.54 4.76
C LYS A 95 -25.65 -4.41 3.34
N LYS A 96 -26.00 -3.34 2.65
CA LYS A 96 -25.40 -3.00 1.36
C LYS A 96 -23.98 -2.47 1.57
N LYS A 97 -23.04 -2.91 0.72
CA LYS A 97 -21.65 -2.45 0.71
C LYS A 97 -21.37 -1.69 -0.59
N GLU A 98 -20.78 -0.52 -0.47
CA GLU A 98 -20.34 0.29 -1.59
C GLU A 98 -18.83 0.57 -1.48
N LEU A 99 -18.18 0.71 -2.64
CA LEU A 99 -16.77 1.12 -2.72
C LEU A 99 -16.70 2.53 -3.29
N ARG A 100 -16.08 3.44 -2.54
CA ARG A 100 -15.79 4.81 -2.99
C ARG A 100 -14.30 4.95 -3.28
N ARG A 101 -13.94 5.20 -4.54
CA ARG A 101 -12.56 5.49 -4.94
C ARG A 101 -12.09 6.79 -4.27
N MET A 102 -10.94 6.73 -3.62
CA MET A 102 -10.22 7.91 -3.16
C MET A 102 -9.35 8.40 -4.33
N ASP A 103 -9.74 9.47 -5.03
CA ASP A 103 -9.06 9.92 -6.26
C ASP A 103 -8.00 10.98 -5.96
N GLY A 104 -6.76 10.54 -5.75
CA GLY A 104 -5.62 11.43 -5.54
C GLY A 104 -5.69 12.27 -4.26
N ASN A 105 -6.57 11.93 -3.33
CA ASN A 105 -6.66 12.59 -2.03
C ASN A 105 -7.08 11.54 -1.00
N LEU A 106 -6.44 11.56 0.18
CA LEU A 106 -6.77 10.69 1.31
C LEU A 106 -7.41 11.51 2.43
N ASP A 107 -8.11 12.59 2.12
CA ASP A 107 -8.70 13.53 3.09
C ASP A 107 -7.69 14.02 4.16
N GLY A 108 -6.42 14.19 3.77
CA GLY A 108 -5.34 14.57 4.69
C GLY A 108 -4.79 13.43 5.55
N MET A 109 -5.34 12.22 5.45
CA MET A 109 -4.87 11.03 6.16
C MET A 109 -3.57 10.48 5.59
N SER A 110 -2.82 9.77 6.42
CA SER A 110 -1.62 9.03 6.04
C SER A 110 -1.77 7.56 6.40
N PHE A 111 -1.52 6.69 5.43
CA PHE A 111 -1.82 5.27 5.53
C PHE A 111 -0.52 4.49 5.76
N PHE A 112 -0.52 3.58 6.71
CA PHE A 112 0.62 2.73 7.01
C PHE A 112 0.28 1.28 6.68
N ILE A 113 0.96 0.71 5.68
CA ILE A 113 0.74 -0.64 5.19
C ILE A 113 2.04 -1.44 5.16
N GLY A 114 1.96 -2.75 5.33
CA GLY A 114 3.16 -3.58 5.35
C GLY A 114 2.89 -5.07 5.35
N ALA A 115 3.89 -5.83 5.79
CA ALA A 115 3.99 -7.28 5.59
C ALA A 115 2.81 -8.15 6.03
N LYS A 116 1.95 -7.67 6.93
CA LYS A 116 0.88 -8.46 7.54
C LYS A 116 -0.50 -8.29 6.88
N GLY A 117 -0.59 -7.60 5.74
CA GLY A 117 -1.83 -7.46 4.97
C GLY A 117 -2.90 -6.56 5.60
N HIS A 118 -2.66 -6.06 6.80
CA HIS A 118 -3.44 -5.00 7.44
C HIS A 118 -2.58 -3.74 7.60
N GLY A 119 -3.25 -2.60 7.69
CA GLY A 119 -2.66 -1.30 7.94
C GLY A 119 -3.55 -0.44 8.81
N PHE A 120 -3.04 0.73 9.16
CA PHE A 120 -3.75 1.73 9.97
C PHE A 120 -3.61 3.12 9.35
N VAL A 121 -4.45 4.02 9.82
CA VAL A 121 -4.43 5.44 9.45
C VAL A 121 -3.90 6.28 10.60
N VAL A 122 -3.18 7.35 10.24
CA VAL A 122 -2.90 8.48 11.12
C VAL A 122 -3.33 9.77 10.44
N VAL A 123 -3.60 10.80 11.25
CA VAL A 123 -3.93 12.15 10.77
C VAL A 123 -2.84 13.10 11.26
N PRO A 124 -1.86 13.46 10.41
CA PRO A 124 -0.63 14.15 10.85
C PRO A 124 -0.85 15.41 11.69
N ASN A 125 -1.86 16.21 11.33
CA ASN A 125 -2.18 17.47 12.00
C ASN A 125 -2.88 17.28 13.35
N GLU A 126 -3.54 16.15 13.58
CA GLU A 126 -4.26 15.87 14.83
C GLU A 126 -3.43 15.06 15.82
N ASP A 127 -2.44 14.32 15.32
CA ASP A 127 -1.66 13.35 16.09
C ASP A 127 -0.35 13.90 16.64
N ASN A 128 -0.07 15.20 16.49
CA ASN A 128 1.19 15.83 16.92
C ASN A 128 2.44 15.11 16.37
N TYR A 129 2.39 14.59 15.15
CA TYR A 129 3.57 13.99 14.51
C TYR A 129 4.63 15.01 14.06
N ASN A 130 4.50 16.30 14.43
CA ASN A 130 5.50 17.37 14.27
C ASN A 130 6.20 17.42 12.89
N GLY A 131 5.46 17.24 11.80
CA GLY A 131 6.01 17.26 10.44
C GLY A 131 6.87 16.04 10.07
N HIS A 132 6.87 14.97 10.89
CA HIS A 132 7.53 13.70 10.57
C HIS A 132 6.66 12.80 9.68
N VAL A 133 5.36 13.06 9.62
CA VAL A 133 4.41 12.36 8.75
C VAL A 133 3.75 13.38 7.83
N GLU A 134 3.81 13.13 6.53
CA GLU A 134 3.20 13.96 5.50
C GLU A 134 1.75 13.50 5.24
N PRO A 135 0.79 14.43 5.11
CA PRO A 135 -0.60 14.09 4.77
C PRO A 135 -0.70 13.52 3.35
N ASN A 136 -1.81 12.84 3.06
CA ASN A 136 -2.08 12.25 1.73
C ASN A 136 -1.00 11.28 1.24
N CYS A 137 -0.33 10.59 2.16
CA CYS A 137 0.78 9.70 1.84
C CYS A 137 0.50 8.26 2.30
N ILE A 138 1.05 7.29 1.57
CA ILE A 138 1.05 5.88 1.92
C ILE A 138 2.47 5.48 2.28
N TYR A 139 2.70 5.17 3.55
CA TYR A 139 3.93 4.62 4.10
C TYR A 139 3.87 3.11 3.98
N PHE A 140 4.71 2.54 3.10
CA PHE A 140 4.65 1.12 2.79
C PHE A 140 5.96 0.42 3.11
N THR A 141 5.86 -0.81 3.60
CA THR A 141 6.97 -1.75 3.66
C THR A 141 6.76 -2.91 2.68
N ASP A 142 7.78 -3.77 2.57
CA ASP A 142 7.69 -4.95 1.74
C ASP A 142 6.60 -5.93 2.24
N SER A 143 5.94 -6.62 1.30
CA SER A 143 5.07 -7.74 1.64
C SER A 143 5.89 -9.02 1.74
N HIS A 144 5.67 -9.82 2.79
CA HIS A 144 6.32 -11.12 2.89
C HIS A 144 6.02 -12.03 1.67
N GLN A 145 4.83 -11.87 1.07
CA GLN A 145 4.42 -12.60 -0.13
C GLN A 145 5.21 -12.22 -1.39
N LEU A 146 5.74 -11.00 -1.42
CA LEU A 146 6.49 -10.43 -2.55
C LEU A 146 7.98 -10.80 -2.53
N THR A 147 8.46 -11.49 -1.49
CA THR A 147 9.88 -11.79 -1.30
C THR A 147 10.21 -13.29 -1.14
N PRO A 148 9.69 -14.19 -2.01
CA PRO A 148 9.94 -15.62 -1.88
C PRO A 148 11.43 -15.96 -1.91
N ARG A 149 11.85 -16.96 -1.13
CA ARG A 149 13.19 -17.55 -1.26
C ARG A 149 13.28 -18.26 -2.63
N PRO A 150 14.42 -18.23 -3.35
CA PRO A 150 15.77 -17.89 -2.92
C PRO A 150 16.25 -16.55 -3.50
N TRP A 151 15.46 -15.48 -3.43
CA TRP A 151 15.96 -14.13 -3.77
C TRP A 151 16.96 -13.66 -2.69
N SER A 152 18.21 -14.13 -2.83
CA SER A 152 19.36 -13.90 -1.96
C SER A 152 20.46 -13.07 -2.63
N LYS A 153 20.21 -12.53 -3.84
CA LYS A 153 21.22 -11.73 -4.55
C LYS A 153 21.37 -10.38 -3.86
N LYS A 154 22.56 -10.17 -3.28
CA LYS A 154 22.93 -9.11 -2.33
C LYS A 154 22.85 -7.67 -2.83
N LYS A 155 22.45 -7.40 -4.08
CA LYS A 155 22.49 -6.07 -4.70
C LYS A 155 21.40 -5.90 -5.77
N VAL A 156 20.14 -5.83 -5.35
CA VAL A 156 19.05 -5.36 -6.21
C VAL A 156 18.45 -4.11 -5.60
N SER A 157 18.21 -3.10 -6.42
CA SER A 157 17.70 -1.78 -6.01
C SER A 157 16.17 -1.69 -5.97
N CYS A 158 15.45 -2.78 -6.29
CA CYS A 158 14.01 -2.88 -6.15
C CYS A 158 13.58 -4.32 -5.82
N GLY A 159 12.50 -4.42 -5.05
CA GLY A 159 11.85 -5.64 -4.57
C GLY A 159 12.70 -6.47 -3.59
N GLY A 160 12.14 -6.82 -2.44
CA GLY A 160 12.92 -7.28 -1.28
C GLY A 160 13.32 -6.17 -0.32
N HIS A 161 13.15 -4.91 -0.74
CA HIS A 161 13.66 -3.70 -0.08
C HIS A 161 12.72 -2.50 -0.22
N ASP A 162 11.52 -2.70 -0.77
CA ASP A 162 10.59 -1.62 -1.10
C ASP A 162 9.97 -1.06 0.20
N ILE A 163 10.68 -0.11 0.80
CA ILE A 163 10.19 0.72 1.89
C ILE A 163 10.23 2.16 1.40
N GLY A 164 9.09 2.83 1.49
CA GLY A 164 8.96 4.15 0.93
C GLY A 164 7.69 4.84 1.35
N ILE A 165 7.58 6.06 0.86
CA ILE A 165 6.42 6.91 0.99
C ILE A 165 5.91 7.16 -0.41
N PHE A 166 4.64 6.89 -0.64
CA PHE A 166 3.96 7.24 -1.88
C PHE A 166 3.04 8.42 -1.60
N ASN A 167 3.35 9.58 -2.18
CA ASN A 167 2.45 10.72 -2.14
C ASN A 167 1.29 10.44 -3.09
N TYR A 168 0.09 10.31 -2.54
CA TYR A 168 -1.09 9.87 -3.27
C TYR A 168 -1.63 10.95 -4.22
N GLU A 169 -1.42 12.22 -3.88
CA GLU A 169 -1.89 13.38 -4.63
C GLU A 169 -1.13 13.59 -5.94
N ASN A 170 0.20 13.61 -5.87
CA ASN A 170 1.05 13.82 -7.03
C ASN A 170 1.59 12.51 -7.63
N SER A 171 1.27 11.35 -7.03
CA SER A 171 1.70 10.02 -7.47
C SER A 171 3.23 9.85 -7.53
N THR A 172 3.95 10.44 -6.58
CA THR A 172 5.42 10.34 -6.49
C THR A 172 5.87 9.42 -5.37
N PHE A 173 7.04 8.82 -5.56
CA PHE A 173 7.71 8.05 -4.53
C PHE A 173 8.80 8.90 -3.90
N SER A 174 8.81 8.95 -2.57
CA SER A 174 9.96 9.39 -1.81
C SER A 174 10.46 8.23 -0.96
N PRO A 175 11.78 8.17 -0.73
CA PRO A 175 12.34 7.07 0.02
C PRO A 175 12.11 7.23 1.53
N CYS A 176 11.96 6.10 2.21
CA CYS A 176 11.89 6.02 3.66
C CYS A 176 13.10 5.21 4.15
N TYR A 177 14.30 5.80 4.02
CA TYR A 177 15.56 5.06 4.13
C TYR A 177 15.99 4.74 5.57
N TYR A 178 16.22 3.45 5.82
CA TYR A 178 17.11 2.94 6.85
C TYR A 178 17.84 1.71 6.27
N PRO A 179 19.18 1.65 6.12
CA PRO A 179 20.23 2.68 6.25
C PRO A 179 20.40 3.57 5.00
N ARG A 180 21.11 4.70 5.16
CA ARG A 180 21.28 5.79 4.16
C ARG A 180 22.01 5.42 2.87
N ASP A 181 22.79 4.34 2.86
CA ASP A 181 23.55 3.94 1.67
C ASP A 181 22.85 2.81 0.92
N LEU A 182 22.26 3.14 -0.24
CA LEU A 182 21.62 2.20 -1.16
C LEU A 182 22.56 1.07 -1.61
N GLN A 183 23.87 1.31 -1.69
CA GLN A 183 24.86 0.28 -2.05
C GLN A 183 25.08 -0.73 -0.91
N SER A 184 24.73 -0.33 0.31
CA SER A 184 24.76 -1.18 1.51
C SER A 184 23.41 -1.79 1.87
N ALA A 185 22.33 -1.44 1.14
CA ALA A 185 20.98 -1.90 1.44
C ALA A 185 20.88 -3.43 1.34
N ARG A 186 20.61 -4.07 2.47
CA ARG A 186 20.39 -5.53 2.56
C ARG A 186 18.91 -5.81 2.70
N LYS A 187 18.50 -7.01 2.28
CA LYS A 187 17.11 -7.46 2.44
C LYS A 187 16.82 -7.47 3.93
N MET A 188 15.80 -6.73 4.35
CA MET A 188 15.36 -6.75 5.74
C MET A 188 14.53 -8.01 5.96
N ASN A 189 15.05 -8.89 6.82
CA ASN A 189 14.38 -10.12 7.21
C ASN A 189 14.41 -10.26 8.75
N PRO A 190 13.25 -10.19 9.43
CA PRO A 190 11.90 -10.08 8.86
C PRO A 190 11.64 -8.73 8.19
N ALA A 191 10.63 -8.67 7.32
CA ALA A 191 10.20 -7.42 6.70
C ALA A 191 9.75 -6.43 7.79
N PRO A 192 10.11 -5.13 7.69
CA PRO A 192 9.72 -4.16 8.70
C PRO A 192 8.19 -4.07 8.83
N THR A 193 7.75 -3.95 10.06
CA THR A 193 6.34 -3.86 10.43
C THR A 193 6.11 -2.51 11.09
N TRP A 194 5.05 -1.83 10.68
CA TRP A 194 4.62 -0.60 11.33
C TRP A 194 3.94 -0.90 12.66
N PHE A 195 4.20 -0.06 13.65
CA PHE A 195 3.53 -0.09 14.93
C PHE A 195 2.96 1.31 15.21
N THR A 196 1.73 1.39 15.69
CA THR A 196 1.21 2.60 16.31
C THR A 196 1.66 2.61 17.78
N PRO A 197 2.17 3.73 18.31
CA PRO A 197 2.31 3.85 19.75
C PRO A 197 0.92 3.78 20.39
N SER A 198 0.73 2.98 21.44
CA SER A 198 -0.53 2.96 22.16
C SER A 198 -0.69 4.25 22.95
N SER A 199 -1.91 4.79 22.95
CA SER A 199 -2.28 6.02 23.68
C SER A 199 -1.99 5.95 25.19
N SER A 200 -1.85 4.74 25.75
CA SER A 200 -1.45 4.51 27.14
C SER A 200 -0.02 4.93 27.49
N PHE A 201 0.87 5.17 26.51
CA PHE A 201 2.23 5.66 26.79
C PHE A 201 2.30 7.18 26.95
N LEU A 202 1.39 7.92 26.32
CA LEU A 202 1.41 9.40 26.31
C LEU A 202 0.78 10.03 27.55
N SER A 203 -0.01 9.28 28.33
CA SER A 203 -0.55 9.77 29.61
C SER A 203 0.43 9.63 30.79
N SER A 204 1.62 9.03 30.58
CA SER A 204 2.62 8.82 31.64
C SER A 204 3.76 9.86 31.64
N VAL A 205 3.74 10.80 30.70
CA VAL A 205 4.80 11.83 30.54
C VAL A 205 4.23 13.25 30.48
N ALA A 206 3.00 13.45 30.97
CA ALA A 206 2.40 14.76 31.17
C ALA A 206 2.30 15.06 32.68
#